data_AF-A0A813G3Z9-F1
#
_entry.id   AF-A0A813G3Z9-F1
#
_cell.length_a   1.000
_cell.length_b   1.000
_cell.length_c   1.000
_cell.angle_alpha   90.00
_cell.angle_beta   90.00
_cell.angle_gamma   90.00
#
_symmetry.space_group_name_H-M   'P 1'
#
loop_
_entity.id
_entity.type
_entity.pdbx_description
1 polymer ?
#
loop_
_entity_poly.entity_id
_entity_poly.type
_entity_poly.pdbx_seq_one_letter_code
_entity_poly.pdbx_strand_id
1 'polypeptide(L)'
;MASCVSGLRGLGPQRLRPVVRSSLRVQGRPFLLLDVVSRFSLAALLSSTVSAGVLVSAPVHRFAHRRDRSGQHARKRALRAANRTLGIDGIAQEQLLADGAAARSAAAARGGAAAWAECAALLVEACGLAEDEDQAADAWLAIAYGWSPWLRAGKPTGSWLENQVVLPEPAELRRDLLWLTSLEASPLAMALAKEGEGASAKAALRQLLQARPGAVLRGSAAKFSAALGAAPVELRADFAERVLRSPRLLELTWNCGGLCAARC
;
A
#
# COMPACT_ATOMS: atom_id res chain seq x y z
N MET A 1 -54.33 -29.81 -43.40
CA MET A 1 -53.97 -28.39 -43.14
C MET A 1 -52.48 -28.37 -42.86
N ALA A 2 -51.59 -28.33 -43.85
CA ALA A 2 -51.18 -27.18 -44.68
C ALA A 2 -50.38 -26.09 -43.90
N SER A 3 -49.05 -26.21 -43.97
CA SER A 3 -47.95 -25.21 -44.06
C SER A 3 -47.96 -23.87 -43.31
N CYS A 4 -46.80 -23.56 -42.68
CA CYS A 4 -45.92 -22.36 -42.85
C CYS A 4 -44.81 -22.46 -41.77
N VAL A 5 -43.50 -22.66 -41.99
CA VAL A 5 -42.45 -22.13 -42.90
C VAL A 5 -42.05 -20.66 -42.64
N SER A 6 -40.87 -20.55 -42.04
CA SER A 6 -39.78 -19.55 -42.23
C SER A 6 -39.91 -18.11 -41.70
N GLY A 7 -38.87 -17.72 -40.93
CA GLY A 7 -38.58 -16.35 -40.54
C GLY A 7 -37.15 -16.13 -40.04
N LEU A 8 -36.12 -16.65 -40.72
CA LEU A 8 -34.72 -16.27 -40.51
C LEU A 8 -34.35 -15.10 -41.44
N ARG A 9 -34.15 -13.90 -40.88
CA ARG A 9 -33.50 -12.72 -41.47
C ARG A 9 -32.74 -12.04 -40.32
N GLY A 10 -31.50 -11.57 -40.40
CA GLY A 10 -30.49 -11.59 -41.44
C GLY A 10 -29.23 -11.03 -40.77
N LEU A 11 -28.11 -11.75 -40.84
CA LEU A 11 -26.82 -11.26 -40.39
C LEU A 11 -26.18 -10.49 -41.55
N GLY A 12 -26.10 -9.17 -41.40
CA GLY A 12 -25.40 -8.30 -42.33
C GLY A 12 -23.87 -8.46 -42.21
N PRO A 13 -23.10 -8.31 -43.29
CA PRO A 13 -21.65 -8.41 -43.26
C PRO A 13 -21.05 -7.15 -42.61
N GLN A 14 -20.51 -7.29 -41.40
CA GLN A 14 -19.70 -6.23 -40.81
C GLN A 14 -18.34 -6.16 -41.50
N ARG A 15 -18.10 -5.02 -42.16
CA ARG A 15 -16.83 -4.65 -42.78
C ARG A 15 -15.78 -4.44 -41.69
N LEU A 16 -14.78 -5.32 -41.66
CA LEU A 16 -13.56 -5.13 -40.88
C LEU A 16 -12.80 -3.91 -41.43
N ARG A 17 -12.65 -2.87 -40.61
CA ARG A 17 -11.75 -1.75 -40.90
C ARG A 17 -10.31 -2.17 -40.52
N PRO A 18 -9.32 -1.96 -41.39
CA PRO A 18 -7.93 -2.20 -41.03
C PRO A 18 -7.48 -1.19 -39.98
N VAL A 19 -7.00 -1.69 -38.84
CA VAL A 19 -6.27 -0.89 -37.85
C VAL A 19 -4.91 -0.53 -38.44
N VAL A 20 -4.75 0.74 -38.80
CA VAL A 20 -3.49 1.32 -39.23
C VAL A 20 -2.52 1.29 -38.04
N ARG A 21 -1.48 0.44 -38.15
CA ARG A 21 -0.33 0.46 -37.25
C ARG A 21 0.53 1.68 -37.58
N SER A 22 0.46 2.71 -36.74
CA SER A 22 1.37 3.84 -36.78
C SER A 22 2.75 3.41 -36.25
N SER A 23 3.66 3.09 -37.16
CA SER A 23 5.08 2.88 -36.88
C SER A 23 5.76 4.21 -36.55
N LEU A 24 5.92 4.52 -35.26
CA LEU A 24 6.86 5.55 -34.82
C LEU A 24 8.29 5.00 -34.97
N ARG A 25 8.94 5.38 -36.07
CA ARG A 25 10.39 5.28 -36.23
C ARG A 25 11.04 6.34 -35.34
N VAL A 26 11.61 5.92 -34.20
CA VAL A 26 12.61 6.71 -33.49
C VAL A 26 13.97 6.33 -34.05
N GLN A 27 14.57 7.25 -34.80
CA GLN A 27 15.92 7.15 -35.31
C GLN A 27 16.95 7.25 -34.17
N GLY A 28 17.87 6.29 -34.14
CA GLY A 28 19.30 6.54 -33.97
C GLY A 28 19.80 6.97 -32.60
N ARG A 29 20.42 6.03 -31.88
CA ARG A 29 21.81 6.15 -31.39
C ARG A 29 22.30 4.79 -30.85
N PRO A 30 23.46 4.28 -31.31
CA PRO A 30 24.07 3.08 -30.75
C PRO A 30 24.75 3.43 -29.42
N PHE A 31 24.33 2.79 -28.32
CA PHE A 31 25.15 2.75 -27.12
C PHE A 31 26.06 1.53 -27.20
N LEU A 32 27.35 1.83 -27.23
CA LEU A 32 28.46 0.89 -27.22
C LEU A 32 28.41 0.05 -25.93
N LEU A 33 28.44 -1.27 -26.13
CA LEU A 33 28.89 -2.24 -25.15
C LEU A 33 30.33 -1.92 -24.75
N LEU A 34 30.57 -1.69 -23.46
CA LEU A 34 31.90 -1.77 -22.87
C LEU A 34 31.84 -2.76 -21.72
N ASP A 35 32.39 -3.95 -22.01
CA ASP A 35 32.99 -4.86 -21.04
C ASP A 35 33.98 -4.09 -20.17
N VAL A 36 33.86 -4.20 -18.85
CA VAL A 36 34.99 -4.04 -17.94
C VAL A 36 35.00 -5.19 -16.95
N VAL A 37 35.76 -6.21 -17.33
CA VAL A 37 36.40 -7.18 -16.44
C VAL A 37 37.55 -6.47 -15.70
N SER A 38 37.53 -6.46 -14.37
CA SER A 38 38.75 -6.43 -13.52
C SER A 38 38.31 -6.66 -12.06
N ARG A 39 38.43 -7.86 -11.47
CA ARG A 39 39.64 -8.38 -10.79
C ARG A 39 40.44 -7.31 -10.06
N PHE A 40 40.38 -7.30 -8.72
CA PHE A 40 41.56 -7.13 -7.88
C PHE A 40 41.35 -7.85 -6.53
N SER A 41 42.36 -8.65 -6.20
CA SER A 41 42.50 -9.47 -5.00
C SER A 41 43.23 -8.72 -3.89
N LEU A 42 42.89 -9.06 -2.64
CA LEU A 42 43.76 -9.27 -1.46
C LEU A 42 45.15 -8.60 -1.38
N ALA A 43 45.35 -7.78 -0.33
CA ALA A 43 46.53 -7.74 0.56
C ALA A 43 46.11 -6.98 1.84
N ALA A 44 46.00 -7.58 3.04
CA ALA A 44 47.05 -8.07 3.94
C ALA A 44 47.97 -6.97 4.51
N LEU A 45 47.75 -6.67 5.80
CA LEU A 45 48.69 -6.36 6.89
C LEU A 45 49.83 -5.36 6.64
N LEU A 46 49.92 -4.33 7.50
CA LEU A 46 51.09 -4.10 8.35
C LEU A 46 50.80 -3.07 9.45
N SER A 47 51.14 -3.46 10.68
CA SER A 47 51.27 -2.66 11.89
C SER A 47 52.27 -1.51 11.71
N SER A 48 52.09 -0.40 12.45
CA SER A 48 53.09 0.06 13.44
C SER A 48 52.67 1.37 14.12
N THR A 49 53.13 1.43 15.35
CA THR A 49 52.82 2.30 16.49
C THR A 49 53.64 3.60 16.55
N VAL A 50 53.20 4.47 17.46
CA VAL A 50 53.94 5.53 18.20
C VAL A 50 54.04 6.91 17.54
N SER A 51 53.33 7.90 18.12
CA SER A 51 54.01 8.94 18.91
C SER A 51 53.04 9.83 19.69
N ALA A 52 53.50 10.15 20.90
CA ALA A 52 52.86 10.94 21.93
C ALA A 52 52.64 12.40 21.51
N GLY A 53 51.58 13.01 22.06
CA GLY A 53 51.28 14.42 21.87
C GLY A 53 50.29 14.95 22.91
N VAL A 54 50.83 15.35 24.06
CA VAL A 54 50.41 16.46 24.94
C VAL A 54 48.93 16.59 25.31
N LEU A 55 48.66 16.28 26.59
CA LEU A 55 47.49 16.66 27.36
C LEU A 55 47.36 18.20 27.46
N VAL A 56 46.32 18.76 26.85
CA VAL A 56 45.76 20.06 27.25
C VAL A 56 44.38 19.81 27.85
N SER A 57 44.33 19.88 29.18
CA SER A 57 43.08 19.88 29.94
C SER A 57 42.25 21.11 29.59
N ALA A 58 41.21 20.92 28.79
CA ALA A 58 40.12 21.88 28.66
C ALA A 58 39.12 21.66 29.82
N PRO A 59 38.53 22.73 30.39
CA PRO A 59 37.55 22.61 31.45
C PRO A 59 36.30 21.90 30.92
N VAL A 60 36.01 20.72 31.50
CA VAL A 60 34.77 19.98 31.30
C VAL A 60 33.64 20.81 31.92
N HIS A 61 33.04 21.70 31.12
CA HIS A 61 31.70 22.16 31.39
C HIS A 61 30.80 20.92 31.36
N ARG A 62 30.32 20.51 32.54
CA ARG A 62 29.16 19.63 32.69
C ARG A 62 27.96 20.30 32.01
N PHE A 63 27.86 20.15 30.69
CA PHE A 63 26.57 20.20 30.03
C PHE A 63 25.82 18.96 30.47
N ALA A 64 25.02 19.14 31.53
CA ALA A 64 23.99 18.19 31.87
C ALA A 64 23.20 17.91 30.58
N HIS A 65 23.27 16.68 30.10
CA HIS A 65 22.31 16.12 29.16
C HIS A 65 20.94 16.24 29.84
N ARG A 66 20.29 17.40 29.71
CA ARG A 66 18.84 17.50 29.75
C ARG A 66 18.37 16.68 28.56
N ARG A 67 18.21 15.38 28.79
CA ARG A 67 17.47 14.47 27.91
C ARG A 67 16.19 15.19 27.57
N ASP A 68 16.10 15.56 26.31
CA ASP A 68 15.07 16.38 25.74
C ASP A 68 13.76 15.57 25.69
N ARG A 69 13.13 15.41 26.86
CA ARG A 69 11.77 14.85 26.97
C ARG A 69 10.79 15.71 26.15
N SER A 70 11.10 16.99 25.92
CA SER A 70 10.30 17.88 25.08
C SER A 70 10.30 17.42 23.61
N GLY A 71 11.45 16.96 23.09
CA GLY A 71 11.59 16.40 21.75
C GLY A 71 10.79 15.11 21.52
N GLN A 72 10.76 14.18 22.49
CA GLN A 72 9.96 12.97 22.37
C GLN A 72 8.45 13.24 22.42
N HIS A 73 8.01 14.17 23.26
CA HIS A 73 6.59 14.57 23.30
C HIS A 73 6.20 15.39 22.08
N ALA A 74 7.06 16.27 21.57
CA ALA A 74 6.86 16.99 20.32
C ALA A 74 6.81 16.03 19.12
N ARG A 75 7.70 15.04 19.06
CA ARG A 75 7.68 14.00 18.02
C ARG A 75 6.44 13.11 18.12
N LYS A 76 6.00 12.71 19.32
CA LYS A 76 4.71 12.01 19.53
C LYS A 76 3.50 12.87 19.15
N ARG A 77 3.51 14.17 19.45
CA ARG A 77 2.44 15.10 19.08
C ARG A 77 2.41 15.36 17.57
N ALA A 78 3.58 15.51 16.93
CA ALA A 78 3.72 15.64 15.48
C ALA A 78 3.30 14.36 14.76
N LEU A 79 3.70 13.18 15.25
CA LEU A 79 3.20 11.88 14.76
C LEU A 79 1.70 11.77 14.93
N ARG A 80 1.12 12.16 16.08
CA ARG A 80 -0.33 12.17 16.30
C ARG A 80 -1.07 13.21 15.44
N ALA A 81 -0.43 14.33 15.10
CA ALA A 81 -0.99 15.38 14.26
C ALA A 81 -0.94 15.01 12.77
N ALA A 82 0.20 14.47 12.31
CA ALA A 82 0.36 13.81 11.00
C ALA A 82 -0.57 12.58 10.89
N ASN A 83 -0.83 11.93 12.03
CA ASN A 83 -1.74 10.81 12.07
C ASN A 83 -3.20 11.21 11.85
N ARG A 84 -3.62 12.32 12.46
CA ARG A 84 -4.94 12.93 12.25
C ARG A 84 -5.17 13.45 10.83
N THR A 85 -4.13 13.87 10.11
CA THR A 85 -4.28 14.53 8.79
C THR A 85 -4.76 13.59 7.68
N LEU A 86 -4.78 12.27 7.91
CA LEU A 86 -5.34 11.28 7.00
C LEU A 86 -6.65 10.64 7.53
N GLY A 87 -7.27 11.24 8.54
CA GLY A 87 -8.68 11.05 8.90
C GLY A 87 -9.10 9.72 9.52
N ILE A 88 -8.26 8.68 9.56
CA ILE A 88 -8.62 7.38 10.16
C ILE A 88 -8.48 7.40 11.69
N ASP A 89 -7.46 8.10 12.21
CA ASP A 89 -7.17 8.21 13.63
C ASP A 89 -8.13 9.20 14.32
N GLY A 90 -9.24 8.69 14.86
CA GLY A 90 -10.24 9.46 15.62
C GLY A 90 -11.68 9.26 15.20
N ILE A 91 -11.94 8.43 14.19
CA ILE A 91 -13.31 8.00 13.88
C ILE A 91 -13.70 6.93 14.91
N ALA A 92 -14.85 7.11 15.56
CA ALA A 92 -15.38 6.10 16.44
C ALA A 92 -15.61 4.80 15.66
N GLN A 93 -15.27 3.65 16.25
CA GLN A 93 -15.44 2.35 15.59
C GLN A 93 -16.88 2.12 15.12
N GLU A 94 -17.87 2.58 15.89
CA GLU A 94 -19.28 2.58 15.52
C GLU A 94 -19.54 3.31 14.19
N GLN A 95 -18.92 4.47 13.96
CA GLN A 95 -19.06 5.21 12.72
C GLN A 95 -18.40 4.48 11.54
N LEU A 96 -17.29 3.78 11.77
CA LEU A 96 -16.65 2.96 10.73
C LEU A 96 -17.55 1.81 10.27
N LEU A 97 -18.18 1.11 11.22
CA LEU A 97 -19.11 0.03 10.93
C LEU A 97 -20.36 0.55 10.23
N ALA A 98 -20.88 1.70 10.66
CA ALA A 98 -22.00 2.39 10.01
C ALA A 98 -21.66 2.80 8.56
N ASP A 99 -20.46 3.34 8.33
CA ASP A 99 -19.98 3.67 6.99
C ASP A 99 -19.87 2.40 6.12
N GLY A 100 -19.39 1.29 6.67
CA GLY A 100 -19.32 0.00 5.98
C GLY A 100 -20.69 -0.49 5.52
N ALA A 101 -21.68 -0.51 6.42
CA ALA A 101 -23.06 -0.91 6.09
C ALA A 101 -23.71 0.03 5.06
N ALA A 102 -23.44 1.34 5.16
CA ALA A 102 -23.91 2.34 4.20
C ALA A 102 -23.24 2.18 2.83
N ALA A 103 -21.95 1.84 2.80
CA ALA A 103 -21.21 1.57 1.57
C ALA A 103 -21.74 0.33 0.86
N ARG A 104 -21.95 -0.77 1.58
CA ARG A 104 -22.59 -1.99 1.05
C ARG A 104 -23.94 -1.71 0.42
N SER A 105 -24.79 -0.95 1.10
CA SER A 105 -26.11 -0.56 0.60
C SER A 105 -26.01 0.32 -0.66
N ALA A 106 -25.07 1.26 -0.69
CA ALA A 106 -24.84 2.13 -1.84
C ALA A 106 -24.22 1.37 -3.04
N ALA A 107 -23.34 0.40 -2.79
CA ALA A 107 -22.82 -0.51 -3.80
C ALA A 107 -23.93 -1.37 -4.41
N ALA A 108 -24.84 -1.90 -3.57
CA ALA A 108 -26.02 -2.62 -4.04
C ALA A 108 -26.92 -1.77 -4.95
N ALA A 109 -27.14 -0.50 -4.59
CA ALA A 109 -27.89 0.45 -5.43
C ALA A 109 -27.21 0.72 -6.81
N ARG A 110 -25.91 0.47 -6.93
CA ARG A 110 -25.14 0.53 -8.19
C ARG A 110 -25.02 -0.82 -8.91
N GLY A 111 -25.80 -1.83 -8.49
CA GLY A 111 -25.74 -3.19 -9.06
C GLY A 111 -24.53 -4.02 -8.59
N GLY A 112 -23.79 -3.53 -7.60
CA GLY A 112 -22.55 -4.14 -7.10
C GLY A 112 -22.72 -5.05 -5.87
N ALA A 113 -23.94 -5.47 -5.54
CA ALA A 113 -24.21 -6.24 -4.31
C ALA A 113 -23.40 -7.55 -4.25
N ALA A 114 -23.38 -8.32 -5.34
CA ALA A 114 -22.69 -9.61 -5.40
C ALA A 114 -21.16 -9.44 -5.29
N ALA A 115 -20.58 -8.50 -6.04
CA ALA A 115 -19.16 -8.21 -6.00
C ALA A 115 -18.71 -7.74 -4.61
N TRP A 116 -19.52 -6.91 -3.94
CA TRP A 116 -19.24 -6.47 -2.58
C TRP A 116 -19.24 -7.63 -1.58
N ALA A 117 -20.28 -8.47 -1.61
CA ALA A 117 -20.40 -9.63 -0.74
C ALA A 117 -19.24 -10.62 -0.92
N GLU A 118 -18.84 -10.90 -2.17
CA GLU A 118 -17.68 -11.75 -2.46
C GLU A 118 -16.38 -11.13 -1.91
N CYS A 119 -16.18 -9.83 -2.10
CA CYS A 119 -15.03 -9.13 -1.54
C CYS A 119 -14.97 -9.19 -0.01
N ALA A 120 -16.11 -9.02 0.65
CA ALA A 120 -16.19 -9.09 2.11
C ALA A 120 -15.85 -10.51 2.61
N ALA A 121 -16.39 -11.55 1.97
CA ALA A 121 -16.09 -12.94 2.29
C ALA A 121 -14.60 -13.28 2.13
N LEU A 122 -13.95 -12.76 1.08
CA LEU A 122 -12.50 -12.92 0.88
C LEU A 122 -11.68 -12.34 2.03
N LEU A 123 -12.08 -11.17 2.57
CA LEU A 123 -11.40 -10.57 3.72
C LEU A 123 -11.64 -11.37 5.00
N VAL A 124 -12.86 -11.84 5.23
CA VAL A 124 -13.20 -12.68 6.38
C VAL A 124 -12.33 -13.94 6.40
N GLU A 125 -12.23 -14.63 5.26
CA GLU A 125 -11.40 -15.83 5.11
C GLU A 125 -9.90 -15.55 5.35
N ALA A 126 -9.37 -14.52 4.67
CA ALA A 126 -7.95 -14.16 4.73
C ALA A 126 -7.53 -13.70 6.13
N CYS A 127 -8.39 -12.96 6.83
CA CYS A 127 -8.12 -12.43 8.17
C CYS A 127 -8.58 -13.35 9.30
N GLY A 128 -9.26 -14.44 8.98
CA GLY A 128 -9.83 -15.38 9.95
C GLY A 128 -10.81 -14.68 10.89
N LEU A 129 -11.59 -13.74 10.37
CA LEU A 129 -12.62 -13.05 11.14
C LEU A 129 -13.69 -14.06 11.58
N ALA A 130 -14.22 -13.86 12.77
CA ALA A 130 -15.40 -14.60 13.19
C ALA A 130 -16.64 -14.06 12.43
N GLU A 131 -17.71 -14.87 12.34
CA GLU A 131 -18.92 -14.50 11.58
C GLU A 131 -19.59 -13.21 12.10
N ASP A 132 -19.42 -12.89 13.38
CA ASP A 132 -19.91 -11.65 13.99
C ASP A 132 -19.07 -10.41 13.64
N GLU A 133 -17.87 -10.61 13.07
CA GLU A 133 -16.94 -9.56 12.66
C GLU A 133 -17.04 -9.20 11.16
N ASP A 134 -18.00 -9.74 10.41
CA ASP A 134 -18.21 -9.45 8.97
C ASP A 134 -18.34 -7.94 8.67
N GLN A 135 -18.90 -7.18 9.62
CA GLN A 135 -19.04 -5.73 9.50
C GLN A 135 -17.68 -5.00 9.45
N ALA A 136 -16.62 -5.59 10.00
CA ALA A 136 -15.27 -5.05 9.90
C ALA A 136 -14.74 -5.14 8.46
N ALA A 137 -15.05 -6.22 7.74
CA ALA A 137 -14.69 -6.37 6.33
C ALA A 137 -15.38 -5.30 5.47
N ASP A 138 -16.68 -5.06 5.71
CA ASP A 138 -17.43 -3.98 5.05
C ASP A 138 -16.79 -2.61 5.28
N ALA A 139 -16.38 -2.32 6.52
CA ALA A 139 -15.72 -1.07 6.87
C ALA A 139 -14.35 -0.92 6.17
N TRP A 140 -13.55 -1.98 6.12
CA TRP A 140 -12.25 -1.96 5.43
C TRP A 140 -12.40 -1.75 3.92
N LEU A 141 -13.37 -2.39 3.27
CA LEU A 141 -13.68 -2.15 1.86
C LEU A 141 -14.12 -0.71 1.63
N ALA A 142 -15.01 -0.19 2.48
CA ALA A 142 -15.48 1.19 2.36
C ALA A 142 -14.33 2.20 2.43
N ILE A 143 -13.35 1.98 3.32
CA ILE A 143 -12.16 2.83 3.43
C ILE A 143 -11.26 2.64 2.21
N ALA A 144 -10.93 1.39 1.85
CA ALA A 144 -9.94 1.09 0.83
C ALA A 144 -10.34 1.59 -0.57
N TYR A 145 -11.65 1.60 -0.84
CA TYR A 145 -12.22 1.97 -2.13
C TYR A 145 -12.88 3.36 -2.14
N GLY A 146 -12.58 4.19 -1.12
CA GLY A 146 -12.93 5.61 -1.11
C GLY A 146 -14.39 5.93 -0.77
N TRP A 147 -15.18 4.95 -0.35
CA TRP A 147 -16.60 5.14 0.01
C TRP A 147 -16.77 5.93 1.31
N SER A 148 -15.96 5.69 2.34
CA SER A 148 -16.17 6.35 3.66
C SER A 148 -16.11 7.88 3.58
N PRO A 149 -15.12 8.53 2.91
CA PRO A 149 -15.13 9.98 2.74
C PRO A 149 -16.34 10.50 1.96
N TRP A 150 -16.77 9.80 0.91
CA TRP A 150 -17.94 10.17 0.11
C TRP A 150 -19.25 10.06 0.90
N LEU A 151 -19.40 9.01 1.71
CA LEU A 151 -20.56 8.80 2.58
C LEU A 151 -20.67 9.90 3.64
N ARG A 152 -19.57 10.24 4.30
CA ARG A 152 -19.54 11.31 5.32
C ARG A 152 -19.80 12.70 4.73
N ALA A 153 -19.45 12.91 3.47
CA ALA A 153 -19.80 14.12 2.74
C ALA A 153 -21.28 14.18 2.32
N GLY A 154 -22.08 13.16 2.64
CA GLY A 154 -23.51 13.12 2.32
C GLY A 154 -23.83 12.66 0.89
N LYS A 155 -22.94 11.88 0.25
CA LYS A 155 -23.11 11.34 -1.11
C LYS A 155 -23.40 12.42 -2.18
N PRO A 156 -22.61 13.50 -2.27
CA PRO A 156 -22.89 14.56 -3.24
C PRO A 156 -22.75 14.03 -4.67
N THR A 157 -23.85 14.11 -5.44
CA THR A 157 -23.91 13.71 -6.85
C THR A 157 -23.15 14.69 -7.73
N GLY A 158 -22.47 14.18 -8.76
CA GLY A 158 -21.61 14.95 -9.65
C GLY A 158 -20.32 15.48 -8.99
N SER A 159 -20.04 15.09 -7.75
CA SER A 159 -18.86 15.56 -7.02
C SER A 159 -17.59 14.82 -7.45
N TRP A 160 -16.44 15.45 -7.25
CA TRP A 160 -15.14 14.78 -7.40
C TRP A 160 -15.06 13.50 -6.54
N LEU A 161 -15.66 13.50 -5.35
CA LEU A 161 -15.66 12.35 -4.45
C LEU A 161 -16.41 11.15 -5.04
N GLU A 162 -17.55 11.36 -5.70
CA GLU A 162 -18.30 10.28 -6.36
C GLU A 162 -17.44 9.57 -7.42
N ASN A 163 -16.62 10.33 -8.16
CA ASN A 163 -15.71 9.77 -9.17
C ASN A 163 -14.51 9.03 -8.56
N GLN A 164 -14.19 9.24 -7.28
CA GLN A 164 -13.12 8.51 -6.58
C GLN A 164 -13.61 7.18 -6.01
N VAL A 165 -14.92 6.99 -5.89
CA VAL A 165 -15.51 5.78 -5.33
C VAL A 165 -15.52 4.67 -6.37
N VAL A 166 -14.83 3.57 -6.05
CA VAL A 166 -14.68 2.42 -6.95
C VAL A 166 -15.41 1.21 -6.36
N LEU A 167 -16.14 0.47 -7.19
CA LEU A 167 -16.68 -0.83 -6.76
C LEU A 167 -15.52 -1.83 -6.71
N PRO A 168 -15.29 -2.53 -5.59
CA PRO A 168 -14.20 -3.50 -5.51
C PRO A 168 -14.46 -4.67 -6.48
N GLU A 169 -13.41 -5.07 -7.18
CA GLU A 169 -13.44 -6.24 -8.06
C GLU A 169 -12.88 -7.47 -7.31
N PRO A 170 -13.66 -8.57 -7.16
CA PRO A 170 -13.23 -9.72 -6.36
C PRO A 170 -11.92 -10.36 -6.84
N ALA A 171 -11.70 -10.41 -8.16
CA ALA A 171 -10.48 -10.97 -8.75
C ALA A 171 -9.23 -10.16 -8.36
N GLU A 172 -9.33 -8.83 -8.36
CA GLU A 172 -8.24 -7.95 -7.97
C GLU A 172 -7.93 -8.05 -6.47
N LEU A 173 -8.97 -8.03 -5.64
CA LEU A 173 -8.83 -8.18 -4.20
C LEU A 173 -8.23 -9.54 -3.83
N ARG A 174 -8.66 -10.62 -4.49
CA ARG A 174 -8.10 -11.97 -4.30
C ARG A 174 -6.60 -12.00 -4.63
N ARG A 175 -6.19 -11.38 -5.75
CA ARG A 175 -4.78 -11.28 -6.14
C ARG A 175 -3.97 -10.51 -5.09
N ASP A 176 -4.49 -9.39 -4.61
CA ASP A 176 -3.84 -8.56 -3.58
C ASP A 176 -3.72 -9.32 -2.25
N LEU A 177 -4.77 -10.02 -1.81
CA LEU A 177 -4.75 -10.85 -0.60
C LEU A 177 -3.78 -12.04 -0.73
N LEU A 178 -3.79 -12.74 -1.86
CA LEU A 178 -2.85 -13.83 -2.13
C LEU A 178 -1.40 -13.35 -2.06
N TRP A 179 -1.10 -12.17 -2.59
CA TRP A 179 0.22 -11.58 -2.45
C TRP A 179 0.54 -11.30 -0.98
N LEU A 180 -0.38 -10.71 -0.21
CA LEU A 180 -0.18 -10.43 1.22
C LEU A 180 0.00 -11.68 2.10
N THR A 181 -0.55 -12.83 1.70
CA THR A 181 -0.50 -14.07 2.48
C THR A 181 0.52 -15.09 1.96
N SER A 182 1.05 -14.93 0.75
CA SER A 182 2.02 -15.86 0.17
C SER A 182 3.45 -15.55 0.62
N LEU A 183 4.02 -16.45 1.42
CA LEU A 183 5.41 -16.36 1.89
C LEU A 183 6.44 -16.35 0.76
N GLU A 184 6.12 -16.98 -0.36
CA GLU A 184 7.00 -17.03 -1.53
C GLU A 184 6.95 -15.75 -2.36
N ALA A 185 5.80 -15.08 -2.40
CA ALA A 185 5.57 -13.95 -3.30
C ALA A 185 5.78 -12.59 -2.64
N SER A 186 5.77 -12.50 -1.31
CA SER A 186 5.75 -11.21 -0.61
C SER A 186 6.70 -11.14 0.58
N PRO A 187 7.66 -10.20 0.55
CA PRO A 187 8.45 -9.85 1.73
C PRO A 187 7.59 -9.43 2.93
N LEU A 188 6.40 -8.87 2.66
CA LEU A 188 5.48 -8.48 3.72
C LEU A 188 4.83 -9.70 4.37
N ALA A 189 4.49 -10.75 3.61
CA ALA A 189 3.99 -12.01 4.15
C ALA A 189 5.03 -12.67 5.06
N MET A 190 6.31 -12.66 4.66
CA MET A 190 7.41 -13.16 5.50
C MET A 190 7.54 -12.37 6.81
N ALA A 191 7.47 -11.03 6.74
CA ALA A 191 7.51 -10.18 7.92
C ALA A 191 6.30 -10.42 8.84
N LEU A 192 5.10 -10.60 8.29
CA LEU A 192 3.88 -10.94 9.04
C LEU A 192 4.03 -12.27 9.78
N ALA A 193 4.61 -13.28 9.12
CA ALA A 193 4.87 -14.57 9.74
C ALA A 193 5.91 -14.49 10.87
N LYS A 194 6.90 -13.60 10.75
CA LYS A 194 7.94 -13.39 11.77
C LYS A 194 7.44 -12.61 12.98
N GLU A 195 6.61 -11.58 12.81
CA GLU A 195 5.98 -10.89 13.96
C GLU A 195 4.96 -11.78 14.67
N GLY A 196 4.43 -12.78 13.97
CA GLY A 196 3.47 -13.75 14.48
C GLY A 196 4.04 -14.93 15.29
N GLU A 197 5.16 -14.78 16.01
CA GLU A 197 5.57 -15.80 16.99
C GLU A 197 4.48 -15.94 18.08
N GLY A 198 3.57 -16.91 17.88
CA GLY A 198 2.41 -17.21 18.72
C GLY A 198 1.06 -16.71 18.16
N ALA A 199 1.02 -15.57 17.47
CA ALA A 199 -0.20 -15.01 16.85
C ALA A 199 -0.22 -15.30 15.35
N SER A 200 -1.24 -16.03 14.86
CA SER A 200 -1.41 -16.39 13.45
C SER A 200 -1.15 -15.21 12.51
N ALA A 201 -0.47 -15.42 11.37
CA ALA A 201 -0.27 -14.40 10.33
C ALA A 201 -1.57 -13.65 9.93
N LYS A 202 -2.72 -14.31 10.11
CA LYS A 202 -4.05 -13.71 9.95
C LYS A 202 -4.33 -12.54 10.92
N ALA A 203 -3.87 -12.63 12.17
CA ALA A 203 -4.01 -11.58 13.18
C ALA A 203 -3.13 -10.37 12.84
N ALA A 204 -1.90 -10.59 12.37
CA ALA A 204 -1.02 -9.52 11.92
C ALA A 204 -1.60 -8.83 10.66
N LEU A 205 -2.15 -9.60 9.71
CA LEU A 205 -2.88 -9.06 8.56
C LEU A 205 -4.11 -8.24 8.99
N ARG A 206 -4.89 -8.73 9.97
CA ARG A 206 -6.02 -8.00 10.55
C ARG A 206 -5.59 -6.66 11.14
N GLN A 207 -4.52 -6.63 11.92
CA GLN A 207 -3.99 -5.38 12.49
C GLN A 207 -3.52 -4.40 11.40
N LEU A 208 -2.84 -4.91 10.37
CA LEU A 208 -2.40 -4.13 9.22
C LEU A 208 -3.60 -3.48 8.50
N LEU A 209 -4.65 -4.26 8.25
CA LEU A 209 -5.88 -3.79 7.62
C LEU A 209 -6.61 -2.79 8.51
N GLN A 210 -6.75 -3.06 9.80
CA GLN A 210 -7.39 -2.14 10.74
C GLN A 210 -6.68 -0.77 10.77
N ALA A 211 -5.34 -0.77 10.67
CA ALA A 211 -4.57 0.47 10.63
C ALA A 211 -4.75 1.24 9.31
N ARG A 212 -4.68 0.56 8.16
CA ARG A 212 -4.67 1.19 6.83
C ARG A 212 -5.20 0.27 5.72
N PRO A 213 -6.53 0.13 5.56
CA PRO A 213 -7.10 -0.72 4.51
C PRO A 213 -6.68 -0.26 3.09
N GLY A 214 -6.75 1.06 2.82
CA GLY A 214 -6.44 1.62 1.50
C GLY A 214 -4.99 1.50 1.07
N ALA A 215 -4.05 1.41 2.02
CA ALA A 215 -2.65 1.18 1.73
C ALA A 215 -2.41 -0.22 1.15
N VAL A 216 -3.16 -1.22 1.63
CA VAL A 216 -2.85 -2.64 1.41
C VAL A 216 -3.87 -3.40 0.57
N LEU A 217 -5.12 -2.95 0.41
CA LEU A 217 -6.16 -3.70 -0.32
C LEU A 217 -6.33 -3.29 -1.79
N ARG A 218 -5.45 -2.44 -2.32
CA ARG A 218 -5.54 -1.96 -3.70
C ARG A 218 -4.16 -1.84 -4.32
N GLY A 219 -3.80 -2.79 -5.18
CA GLY A 219 -2.53 -2.83 -5.89
C GLY A 219 -1.34 -2.98 -4.94
N SER A 220 -1.45 -3.88 -3.97
CA SER A 220 -0.53 -4.00 -2.83
C SER A 220 0.91 -4.24 -3.28
N ALA A 221 1.10 -5.17 -4.22
CA ALA A 221 2.40 -5.51 -4.78
C ALA A 221 3.03 -4.32 -5.50
N ALA A 222 2.25 -3.61 -6.32
CA ALA A 222 2.72 -2.44 -7.06
C ALA A 222 3.09 -1.28 -6.14
N LYS A 223 2.27 -0.99 -5.12
CA LYS A 223 2.55 0.02 -4.10
C LYS A 223 3.80 -0.31 -3.30
N PHE A 224 3.94 -1.56 -2.85
CA PHE A 224 5.12 -2.00 -2.11
C PHE A 224 6.38 -1.87 -2.96
N SER A 225 6.36 -2.36 -4.20
CA SER A 225 7.49 -2.27 -5.11
C SER A 225 7.87 -0.81 -5.41
N ALA A 226 6.88 0.05 -5.66
CA ALA A 226 7.11 1.48 -5.89
C ALA A 226 7.71 2.16 -4.65
N ALA A 227 7.14 1.90 -3.47
CA ALA A 227 7.61 2.48 -2.21
C ALA A 227 9.02 1.98 -1.84
N LEU A 228 9.31 0.69 -2.04
CA LEU A 228 10.65 0.12 -1.84
C LEU A 228 11.66 0.70 -2.83
N GLY A 229 11.29 0.87 -4.10
CA GLY A 229 12.15 1.45 -5.13
C GLY A 229 12.52 2.90 -4.84
N ALA A 230 11.61 3.64 -4.21
CA ALA A 230 11.82 5.03 -3.81
C ALA A 230 12.44 5.18 -2.40
N ALA A 231 12.54 4.10 -1.62
CA ALA A 231 13.14 4.12 -0.29
C ALA A 231 14.68 4.30 -0.36
N PRO A 232 15.27 5.07 0.59
CA PRO A 232 16.72 5.13 0.78
C PRO A 232 17.33 3.74 0.95
N VAL A 233 18.55 3.55 0.43
CA VAL A 233 19.22 2.23 0.36
C VAL A 233 19.35 1.59 1.75
N GLU A 234 19.61 2.42 2.77
CA GLU A 234 19.78 2.01 4.17
C GLU A 234 18.50 1.42 4.79
N LEU A 235 17.33 1.78 4.24
CA LEU A 235 16.02 1.36 4.74
C LEU A 235 15.42 0.19 3.95
N ARG A 236 16.05 -0.23 2.85
CA ARG A 236 15.48 -1.27 1.97
C ARG A 236 15.49 -2.66 2.62
N ALA A 237 16.50 -2.95 3.44
CA ALA A 237 16.69 -4.27 4.04
C ALA A 237 15.62 -4.60 5.10
N ASP A 238 15.12 -3.61 5.83
CA ASP A 238 14.09 -3.77 6.88
C ASP A 238 12.75 -3.09 6.48
N PHE A 239 12.55 -2.84 5.19
CA PHE A 239 11.41 -2.08 4.69
C PHE A 239 10.08 -2.78 4.99
N ALA A 240 10.02 -4.11 4.88
CA ALA A 240 8.82 -4.89 5.16
C ALA A 240 8.39 -4.73 6.63
N GLU A 241 9.31 -4.89 7.57
CA GLU A 241 9.06 -4.68 9.00
C GLU A 241 8.66 -3.24 9.31
N ARG A 242 9.24 -2.26 8.61
CA ARG A 242 8.84 -0.86 8.73
C ARG A 242 7.41 -0.62 8.25
N VAL A 243 7.00 -1.28 7.16
CA VAL A 243 5.62 -1.21 6.65
C VAL A 243 4.64 -1.79 7.65
N LEU A 244 4.97 -2.90 8.33
CA LEU A 244 4.10 -3.44 9.39
C LEU A 244 3.87 -2.45 10.53
N ARG A 245 4.95 -1.80 10.99
CA ARG A 245 4.88 -0.78 12.04
C ARG A 245 4.22 0.52 11.58
N SER A 246 4.36 0.84 10.30
CA SER A 246 3.83 2.07 9.69
C SER A 246 3.35 1.83 8.26
N PRO A 247 2.11 1.33 8.08
CA PRO A 247 1.60 0.96 6.76
C PRO A 247 1.46 2.16 5.80
N ARG A 248 1.44 3.37 6.36
CA ARG A 248 1.46 4.65 5.64
C ARG A 248 2.65 4.77 4.69
N LEU A 249 3.74 4.07 4.94
CA LEU A 249 4.91 4.06 4.04
C LEU A 249 4.53 3.62 2.61
N LEU A 250 3.49 2.81 2.44
CA LEU A 250 2.99 2.39 1.12
C LEU A 250 2.23 3.50 0.38
N GLU A 251 1.76 4.53 1.11
CA GLU A 251 1.05 5.68 0.56
C GLU A 251 2.01 6.86 0.30
N LEU A 252 3.22 6.82 0.86
CA LEU A 252 4.25 7.81 0.61
C LEU A 252 4.85 7.57 -0.77
N THR A 253 4.40 8.33 -1.76
CA THR A 253 5.18 8.52 -2.97
C THR A 253 6.41 9.34 -2.61
N TRP A 254 7.56 8.68 -2.43
CA TRP A 254 8.87 9.33 -2.20
C TRP A 254 9.40 10.02 -3.47
N ASN A 255 8.52 10.73 -4.18
CA ASN A 255 8.83 11.46 -5.41
C ASN A 255 8.73 12.97 -5.21
N CYS A 256 9.26 13.46 -4.08
CA CYS A 256 9.33 14.88 -3.78
C CYS A 256 10.43 15.61 -4.56
N GLY A 257 10.94 15.07 -5.68
CA GLY A 257 11.94 15.75 -6.53
C GLY A 257 13.19 16.22 -5.76
N GLY A 258 13.60 15.49 -4.72
CA GLY A 258 14.72 15.86 -3.83
C GLY A 258 14.35 16.76 -2.63
N LEU A 259 13.11 17.25 -2.52
CA LEU A 259 12.70 18.16 -1.42
C LEU A 259 12.50 17.45 -0.06
N CYS A 260 12.32 16.13 -0.01
CA CYS A 260 12.14 15.44 1.28
C CYS A 260 13.44 15.28 2.08
N ALA A 261 14.61 15.47 1.48
CA ALA A 261 15.88 15.43 2.22
C ALA A 261 15.93 16.49 3.34
N ALA A 262 15.06 17.50 3.31
CA ALA A 262 14.99 18.55 4.31
C ALA A 262 14.02 18.27 5.50
N ARG A 263 13.21 17.19 5.46
CA ARG A 263 12.12 16.99 6.45
C ARG A 263 11.90 15.57 6.97
N CYS A 264 12.65 14.58 6.51
CA CYS A 264 12.56 13.19 6.97
C CYS A 264 13.50 12.88 8.14
#